data_AF-A0A974PB71-F1
#
_entry.id   AF-A0A974PB71-F1
#
_cell.length_a   1.000
_cell.length_b   1.000
_cell.length_c   1.000
_cell.angle_alpha   90.00
_cell.angle_beta   90.00
_cell.angle_gamma   90.00
#
_symmetry.space_group_name_H-M   'P 1'
#
loop_
_entity.id
_entity.type
_entity.pdbx_description
1 polymer ?
#
loop_
_entity_poly.entity_id
_entity_poly.type
_entity_poly.pdbx_seq_one_letter_code
_entity_poly.pdbx_strand_id
1 'polypeptide(L)'
;MSDEVQLEKEISTLILKILLYIRTNRELPDESIRELLHFLEEIRKFTKGRDKISKPLAYQLFYLYTTGVSQAVYNKDPDNTILTELYMGIVAVLNDVLYQ
;
A
#
# COMPACT_ATOMS: atom_id res chain seq x y z
N MET A 1 11.57 -15.99 -13.19
CA MET A 1 10.90 -15.38 -12.01
C MET A 1 9.42 -15.48 -12.28
N SER A 2 8.60 -15.85 -11.29
CA SER A 2 7.13 -15.78 -11.46
C SER A 2 6.71 -14.31 -11.53
N ASP A 3 5.68 -14.02 -12.31
CA ASP A 3 5.14 -12.66 -12.50
C ASP A 3 4.75 -12.01 -11.16
N GLU A 4 4.32 -12.82 -10.19
CA GLU A 4 4.05 -12.40 -8.81
C GLU A 4 5.27 -11.84 -8.06
N VAL A 5 6.42 -12.49 -8.14
CA VAL A 5 7.65 -12.03 -7.46
C VAL A 5 8.14 -10.72 -8.06
N GLN A 6 7.95 -10.54 -9.37
CA GLN A 6 8.26 -9.27 -10.03
C GLN A 6 7.31 -8.16 -9.57
N LEU A 7 6.01 -8.45 -9.49
CA LEU A 7 5.01 -7.50 -9.01
C LEU A 7 5.23 -7.09 -7.55
N GLU A 8 5.56 -8.03 -6.65
CA GLU A 8 5.91 -7.70 -5.26
C GLU A 8 7.11 -6.75 -5.17
N LYS A 9 8.11 -6.94 -6.05
CA LYS A 9 9.30 -6.09 -6.10
C LYS A 9 8.97 -4.68 -6.61
N GLU A 10 8.07 -4.56 -7.57
CA GLU A 10 7.58 -3.27 -8.07
C GLU A 10 6.81 -2.52 -7.00
N ILE A 11 5.89 -3.21 -6.30
CA ILE A 11 5.15 -2.66 -5.15
C ILE A 11 6.14 -2.21 -4.06
N SER A 12 7.08 -3.07 -3.67
CA SER A 12 8.10 -2.73 -2.67
C SER A 12 8.90 -1.48 -3.05
N THR A 13 9.27 -1.37 -4.33
CA THR A 13 10.01 -0.23 -4.86
C THR A 13 9.18 1.06 -4.80
N LEU A 14 7.90 0.99 -5.16
CA LEU A 14 6.99 2.13 -5.09
C LEU A 14 6.76 2.58 -3.65
N ILE A 15 6.56 1.65 -2.71
CA ILE A 15 6.43 1.96 -1.27
C ILE A 15 7.66 2.75 -0.78
N LEU A 16 8.87 2.30 -1.12
CA LEU A 16 10.10 3.00 -0.73
C LEU A 16 10.18 4.43 -1.29
N LYS A 17 9.75 4.63 -2.55
CA LYS A 17 9.67 5.97 -3.16
C LYS A 17 8.68 6.87 -2.44
N ILE A 18 7.49 6.34 -2.11
CA ILE A 18 6.46 7.09 -1.37
C ILE A 18 6.98 7.49 0.02
N LEU A 19 7.56 6.54 0.76
CA LEU A 19 8.13 6.80 2.08
C LEU A 19 9.24 7.87 2.04
N LEU A 20 10.12 7.81 1.04
CA LEU A 20 11.16 8.81 0.85
C LEU A 20 10.57 10.19 0.52
N TYR A 21 9.53 10.24 -0.31
CA TYR A 21 8.82 11.46 -0.63
C TYR A 21 8.18 12.09 0.61
N ILE A 22 7.43 11.31 1.40
CA ILE A 22 6.82 11.77 2.66
C ILE A 22 7.89 12.32 3.59
N ARG A 23 9.00 11.61 3.77
CA ARG A 23 10.09 12.04 4.65
C ARG A 23 10.71 13.37 4.21
N THR A 24 10.84 13.58 2.91
CA THR A 24 11.55 14.73 2.33
C THR A 24 10.64 15.96 2.27
N ASN A 25 9.41 15.78 1.80
CA ASN A 25 8.48 16.87 1.50
C ASN A 25 7.45 17.10 2.61
N ARG A 26 7.30 16.16 3.56
CA ARG A 26 6.28 16.19 4.63
C ARG A 26 4.85 16.26 4.09
N GLU A 27 4.61 15.62 2.96
CA GLU A 27 3.32 15.61 2.27
C GLU A 27 3.01 14.20 1.74
N LEU A 28 1.73 13.90 1.57
CA LEU A 28 1.27 12.65 1.00
C LEU A 28 1.29 12.75 -0.54
N PRO A 29 2.00 11.85 -1.24
CA PRO A 29 2.00 11.84 -2.70
C PRO A 29 0.80 11.04 -3.22
N ASP A 30 -0.37 11.69 -3.31
CA ASP A 30 -1.64 11.06 -3.71
C ASP A 30 -1.55 10.25 -5.00
N GLU A 31 -0.93 10.78 -6.05
CA GLU A 31 -0.80 10.09 -7.34
C GLU A 31 -0.05 8.77 -7.19
N SER A 32 1.07 8.76 -6.46
CA SER A 32 1.85 7.56 -6.18
C SER A 32 1.08 6.56 -5.30
N ILE A 33 0.24 7.04 -4.39
CA ILE A 33 -0.63 6.16 -3.57
C ILE A 33 -1.72 5.54 -4.46
N ARG A 34 -2.28 6.28 -5.42
CA ARG A 34 -3.24 5.74 -6.40
C ARG A 34 -2.59 4.70 -7.31
N GLU A 35 -1.36 4.95 -7.77
CA GLU A 35 -0.57 3.95 -8.51
C GLU A 35 -0.36 2.68 -7.67
N LEU A 36 -0.03 2.83 -6.38
CA LEU A 36 0.10 1.71 -5.46
C LEU A 36 -1.21 0.92 -5.33
N LEU A 37 -2.34 1.60 -5.20
CA LEU A 37 -3.67 0.97 -5.14
C LEU A 37 -3.95 0.13 -6.40
N HIS A 38 -3.55 0.61 -7.58
CA HIS A 38 -3.67 -0.17 -8.81
C HIS A 38 -2.84 -1.45 -8.77
N PHE A 39 -1.58 -1.38 -8.32
CA PHE A 39 -0.75 -2.58 -8.16
C PHE A 39 -1.30 -3.55 -7.11
N LEU A 40 -1.91 -3.04 -6.02
CA LEU A 40 -2.56 -3.87 -5.01
C LEU A 40 -3.76 -4.64 -5.58
N GLU A 41 -4.53 -4.02 -6.46
CA GLU A 41 -5.64 -4.72 -7.15
C GLU A 41 -5.12 -5.74 -8.16
N GLU A 42 -3.99 -5.48 -8.83
CA GLU A 42 -3.35 -6.45 -9.73
C GLU A 42 -2.82 -7.66 -8.97
N ILE A 43 -2.08 -7.46 -7.87
CA ILE A 43 -1.52 -8.58 -7.10
C ILE A 43 -2.64 -9.42 -6.47
N ARG A 44 -3.73 -8.79 -6.05
CA ARG A 44 -4.93 -9.50 -5.57
C ARG A 44 -5.52 -10.43 -6.63
N LYS A 45 -5.58 -9.99 -7.90
CA LYS A 45 -6.05 -10.83 -9.02
C LYS A 45 -5.11 -12.00 -9.31
N PHE A 46 -3.81 -11.83 -9.08
CA PHE A 46 -2.82 -12.91 -9.20
C PHE A 46 -2.95 -13.94 -8.09
N THR A 47 -3.10 -13.49 -6.84
CA THR A 47 -3.10 -14.39 -5.69
C THR A 47 -4.37 -15.24 -5.56
N LYS A 48 -5.50 -14.84 -6.19
CA LYS A 48 -6.78 -15.62 -6.28
C LYS A 48 -7.16 -16.38 -5.00
N GLY A 49 -6.94 -15.79 -3.82
CA GLY A 49 -7.23 -16.40 -2.52
C GLY A 49 -6.36 -17.60 -2.12
N ARG A 50 -5.29 -17.91 -2.87
CA ARG A 50 -4.45 -19.09 -2.66
C ARG A 50 -3.17 -18.80 -1.91
N ASP A 51 -2.58 -17.62 -2.09
CA ASP A 51 -1.34 -17.24 -1.43
C ASP A 51 -1.38 -15.81 -0.90
N LYS A 52 -0.91 -15.64 0.33
CA LYS A 52 -0.73 -14.34 0.95
C LYS A 52 0.52 -13.71 0.35
N ILE A 53 0.48 -12.40 0.11
CA ILE A 53 1.70 -11.64 -0.17
C ILE A 53 2.79 -11.94 0.87
N SER A 54 4.04 -11.77 0.49
CA SER A 54 5.15 -12.04 1.38
C SER A 54 5.04 -11.21 2.68
N LYS A 55 5.44 -11.81 3.81
CA LYS A 55 5.45 -11.12 5.12
C LYS A 55 6.20 -9.77 5.08
N PRO A 56 7.35 -9.65 4.38
CA PRO A 56 8.02 -8.36 4.21
C PRO A 56 7.13 -7.32 3.53
N LEU A 57 6.44 -7.69 2.45
CA LEU A 57 5.56 -6.77 1.73
C LEU A 57 4.39 -6.30 2.60
N ALA A 58 3.76 -7.21 3.35
CA ALA A 58 2.72 -6.86 4.31
C ALA A 58 3.22 -5.84 5.34
N TYR A 59 4.44 -6.04 5.87
CA TYR A 59 5.05 -5.11 6.83
C TYR A 59 5.30 -3.74 6.23
N GLN A 60 5.79 -3.69 4.98
CA GLN A 60 6.03 -2.44 4.26
C GLN A 60 4.74 -1.66 4.01
N LEU A 61 3.67 -2.34 3.63
CA LEU A 61 2.35 -1.73 3.42
C LEU A 61 1.79 -1.11 4.71
N PHE A 62 1.83 -1.83 5.83
CA PHE A 62 1.40 -1.29 7.12
C PHE A 62 2.30 -0.16 7.63
N TYR A 63 3.61 -0.26 7.40
CA TYR A 63 4.53 0.81 7.73
C TYR A 63 4.23 2.08 6.92
N LEU A 64 3.95 1.96 5.62
CA LEU A 64 3.51 3.07 4.79
C LEU A 64 2.21 3.68 5.31
N TYR A 65 1.19 2.86 5.60
CA TYR A 65 -0.08 3.36 6.12
C TYR A 65 0.09 4.15 7.42
N THR A 66 0.81 3.59 8.41
CA THR A 66 1.03 4.27 9.69
C THR A 66 1.89 5.53 9.57
N THR A 67 2.85 5.54 8.64
CA THR A 67 3.62 6.74 8.27
C THR A 67 2.69 7.81 7.69
N GLY A 68 1.80 7.43 6.77
CA GLY A 68 0.85 8.36 6.15
C GLY A 68 -0.13 8.96 7.14
N VAL A 69 -0.68 8.16 8.06
CA VAL A 69 -1.55 8.63 9.16
C VAL A 69 -0.81 9.63 10.04
N SER A 70 0.43 9.33 10.43
CA SER A 70 1.24 10.24 11.24
C SER A 70 1.50 11.57 10.52
N GLN A 71 1.71 11.52 9.21
CA GLN A 71 1.92 12.71 8.38
C GLN A 71 0.65 13.55 8.24
N ALA A 72 -0.51 12.94 7.99
CA ALA A 72 -1.79 13.64 7.90
C ALA A 72 -2.14 14.36 9.22
N VAL A 73 -1.91 13.69 10.36
CA VAL A 73 -2.07 14.30 11.69
C VAL A 73 -1.15 15.50 11.87
N TYR A 74 0.12 15.39 11.47
CA TYR A 74 1.07 16.50 11.54
C TYR A 74 0.64 17.68 10.66
N ASN A 75 0.14 17.41 9.45
CA ASN A 75 -0.33 18.42 8.50
C ASN A 75 -1.69 19.02 8.89
N LYS A 76 -2.40 18.43 9.87
CA LYS A 76 -3.80 18.75 10.22
C LYS A 76 -4.72 18.63 9.00
N ASP A 77 -4.47 17.64 8.15
CA ASP A 77 -5.24 17.42 6.94
C ASP A 77 -6.64 16.87 7.30
N PRO A 78 -7.73 17.59 6.96
CA PRO A 78 -9.07 17.10 7.19
C PRO A 78 -9.47 15.98 6.21
N ASP A 79 -8.83 15.88 5.05
CA ASP A 79 -9.13 14.87 4.04
C ASP A 79 -8.29 13.60 4.26
N ASN A 80 -8.94 12.54 4.74
CA ASN A 80 -8.31 11.24 4.97
C ASN A 80 -8.77 10.19 3.94
N THR A 81 -9.36 10.62 2.82
CA THR A 81 -9.93 9.72 1.81
C THR A 81 -8.87 8.78 1.25
N ILE A 82 -7.72 9.32 0.83
CA ILE A 82 -6.63 8.52 0.24
C ILE A 82 -6.03 7.51 1.22
N LEU A 83 -5.94 7.85 2.51
CA LEU A 83 -5.47 6.94 3.57
C LEU A 83 -6.48 5.84 3.86
N THR A 84 -7.78 6.17 3.79
CA THR A 84 -8.86 5.20 3.93
C THR A 84 -8.85 4.21 2.76
N GLU A 85 -8.71 4.72 1.52
CA GLU A 85 -8.54 3.89 0.32
C GLU A 85 -7.32 2.97 0.44
N LEU A 86 -6.17 3.51 0.88
CA LEU A 86 -4.95 2.74 1.10
C LEU A 86 -5.16 1.61 2.12
N TYR A 87 -5.79 1.90 3.27
CA TYR A 87 -6.09 0.88 4.27
C TYR A 87 -6.97 -0.24 3.70
N MET A 88 -8.04 0.12 3.00
CA MET A 88 -8.94 -0.86 2.38
C MET A 88 -8.21 -1.72 1.33
N GLY A 89 -7.38 -1.12 0.49
CA GLY A 89 -6.58 -1.84 -0.51
C GLY A 89 -5.61 -2.83 0.14
N ILE A 90 -4.91 -2.41 1.21
CA ILE A 90 -4.01 -3.28 1.98
C ILE A 90 -4.79 -4.46 2.58
N VAL A 91 -5.93 -4.20 3.22
CA VAL A 91 -6.76 -5.25 3.83
C VAL A 91 -7.30 -6.21 2.78
N ALA A 92 -7.72 -5.73 1.60
CA ALA A 92 -8.23 -6.57 0.52
C ALA A 92 -7.18 -7.54 -0.04
N VAL A 93 -5.90 -7.14 -0.07
CA VAL A 93 -4.79 -8.03 -0.46
C VAL A 93 -4.43 -9.02 0.64
N LEU A 94 -4.61 -8.65 1.90
CA LEU A 94 -4.29 -9.48 3.06
C LEU A 94 -5.41 -10.45 3.46
N ASN A 95 -6.66 -10.12 3.15
CA ASN A 95 -7.85 -10.88 3.51
C ASN A 95 -8.74 -11.12 2.29
N ASP A 96 -8.64 -12.33 1.72
CA ASP A 96 -9.78 -12.97 1.03
C ASP A 96 -10.70 -13.73 2.02
N VAL A 97 -10.34 -13.78 3.32
CA VAL A 97 -11.04 -14.56 4.36
C VAL A 97 -12.07 -13.72 5.16
N LEU A 98 -12.04 -12.38 5.09
CA LEU A 98 -12.99 -11.55 5.87
C LEU A 98 -14.39 -11.40 5.23
N TYR A 99 -14.59 -11.91 4.01
CA TYR A 99 -15.86 -11.84 3.27
C TYR A 99 -16.34 -13.21 2.76
N GLN A 100 -15.88 -14.31 3.37
CA GLN A 100 -16.50 -15.64 3.24
C GLN A 100 -17.20 -16.01 4.54
#